data_AF-A0A8S0STF1-F1
#
_entry.id   AF-A0A8S0STF1-F1
#
_cell.length_a   1.000
_cell.length_b   1.000
_cell.length_c   1.000
_cell.angle_alpha   90.00
_cell.angle_beta   90.00
_cell.angle_gamma   90.00
#
_symmetry.space_group_name_H-M   'P 1'
#
loop_
_entity.id
_entity.type
_entity.pdbx_description
1 polymer ?
#
loop_
_entity_poly.entity_id
_entity_poly.type
_entity_poly.pdbx_seq_one_letter_code
_entity_poly.pdbx_strand_id
1 'polypeptide(L)'
;MASRAPCTFNIGNQTSTIETLTGTNFKRWKEDIGIQLGLMDLDIVLRKDEFPKPTEQSSIDEKAKYEKWKRVNCLCLMIIKRSISHNLIGALPEIEKAKKFFDDIAEKYQVI
;
A
#
# COMPACT_ATOMS: atom_id res chain seq x y z
N MET A 1 21.95 13.54 4.63
CA MET A 1 20.50 13.27 4.75
C MET A 1 20.33 11.76 4.89
N ALA A 2 19.77 11.29 6.00
CA ALA A 2 19.68 9.85 6.27
C ALA A 2 18.48 9.24 5.52
N SER A 3 18.76 8.36 4.55
CA SER A 3 17.74 7.48 3.98
C SER A 3 17.24 6.53 5.06
N ARG A 4 15.94 6.26 5.09
CA ARG A 4 15.36 5.28 6.03
C ARG A 4 15.91 3.89 5.68
N ALA A 5 16.27 3.10 6.70
CA ALA A 5 16.71 1.72 6.49
C ALA A 5 15.64 0.92 5.71
N PRO A 6 16.05 -0.02 4.83
CA PRO A 6 15.13 -0.90 4.10
C PRO A 6 14.14 -1.60 5.03
N CYS A 7 12.92 -1.81 4.54
CA CYS A 7 11.89 -2.50 5.31
C CYS A 7 11.93 -3.99 5.02
N THR A 8 12.20 -4.79 6.05
CA THR A 8 12.16 -6.25 5.95
C THR A 8 10.79 -6.76 6.37
N PHE A 9 10.18 -7.57 5.52
CA PHE A 9 8.93 -8.27 5.81
C PHE A 9 9.16 -9.77 5.71
N ASN A 10 8.65 -10.52 6.69
CA ASN A 10 8.78 -11.97 6.74
C ASN A 10 7.41 -12.60 6.45
N ILE A 11 7.33 -13.47 5.44
CA ILE A 11 6.13 -14.27 5.14
C ILE A 11 6.53 -15.74 5.14
N GLY A 12 6.11 -16.47 6.17
CA GLY A 12 6.53 -17.85 6.37
C GLY A 12 8.05 -17.96 6.49
N ASN A 13 8.68 -18.69 5.56
CA ASN A 13 10.14 -18.88 5.51
C ASN A 13 10.85 -18.01 4.45
N GLN A 14 10.14 -17.04 3.84
CA GLN A 14 10.72 -16.12 2.86
C GLN A 14 10.95 -14.74 3.48
N THR A 15 12.17 -14.24 3.30
CA THR A 15 12.61 -12.91 3.73
C THR A 15 12.74 -12.02 2.49
N SER A 16 11.85 -11.04 2.34
CA SER A 16 11.92 -10.06 1.26
C SER A 16 12.26 -8.69 1.86
N THR A 17 13.36 -8.11 1.38
CA THR A 17 13.76 -6.75 1.75
C THR A 17 13.30 -5.78 0.69
N ILE A 18 12.39 -4.90 1.05
CA ILE A 18 11.94 -3.82 0.17
C ILE A 18 12.90 -2.65 0.38
N GLU A 19 13.64 -2.30 -0.68
CA GLU A 19 14.47 -1.10 -0.69
C GLU A 19 13.59 0.13 -0.46
N THR A 20 14.02 1.04 0.42
CA THR A 20 13.28 2.27 0.68
C THR A 20 13.16 3.08 -0.61
N LEU A 21 11.95 3.56 -0.94
CA LEU A 21 11.76 4.46 -2.08
C LEU A 21 12.50 5.78 -1.85
N THR A 22 13.45 6.09 -2.73
CA THR A 22 14.24 7.33 -2.74
C THR A 22 13.97 8.20 -3.97
N GLY A 23 13.17 7.71 -4.92
CA GLY A 23 12.79 8.38 -6.16
C GLY A 23 13.32 7.64 -7.40
N THR A 24 14.63 7.39 -7.46
CA THR A 24 15.28 6.77 -8.62
C THR A 24 15.02 5.26 -8.74
N ASN A 25 14.60 4.61 -7.66
CA ASN A 25 14.32 3.16 -7.62
C ASN A 25 12.83 2.81 -7.74
N PHE A 26 11.99 3.74 -8.23
CA PHE A 26 10.53 3.58 -8.24
C PHE A 26 10.05 2.28 -8.91
N LYS A 27 10.55 1.95 -10.10
CA LYS A 27 10.11 0.76 -10.85
C LYS A 27 10.32 -0.53 -10.03
N ARG A 28 11.51 -0.71 -9.48
CA ARG A 28 11.87 -1.87 -8.65
C ARG A 28 11.07 -1.90 -7.35
N TRP A 29 10.98 -0.76 -6.66
CA TRP A 29 10.17 -0.63 -5.45
C TRP A 29 8.70 -1.00 -5.68
N LYS A 30 8.11 -0.57 -6.80
CA LYS A 30 6.71 -0.86 -7.17
C LYS A 30 6.49 -2.36 -7.37
N GLU A 31 7.41 -3.03 -8.06
CA GLU A 31 7.38 -4.48 -8.29
C GLU A 31 7.49 -5.25 -6.95
N ASP A 32 8.48 -4.90 -6.12
CA ASP A 32 8.73 -5.55 -4.82
C ASP A 32 7.53 -5.39 -3.86
N ILE A 33 6.96 -4.18 -3.77
CA ILE A 33 5.75 -3.91 -2.97
C ILE A 33 4.56 -4.69 -3.52
N GLY A 34 4.39 -4.75 -4.84
CA GLY A 34 3.32 -5.51 -5.48
C GLY A 34 3.37 -7.00 -5.14
N ILE A 35 4.56 -7.61 -5.22
CA ILE A 35 4.79 -9.01 -4.86
C ILE A 35 4.47 -9.23 -3.38
N GLN A 36 5.01 -8.38 -2.49
CA GLN A 36 4.81 -8.54 -1.06
C GLN A 36 3.35 -8.44 -0.65
N LEU A 37 2.61 -7.46 -1.19
CA LEU A 37 1.19 -7.31 -0.93
C LEU A 37 0.38 -8.48 -1.51
N GLY A 38 0.77 -9.02 -2.66
CA GLY A 38 0.15 -10.20 -3.26
C GLY A 38 0.34 -11.46 -2.41
N LEU A 39 1.55 -11.67 -1.86
CA LEU A 39 1.83 -12.80 -0.96
C LEU A 39 1.04 -12.72 0.38
N MET A 40 0.58 -11.53 0.77
CA MET A 40 -0.21 -11.31 1.98
C MET A 40 -1.72 -11.22 1.71
N ASP A 41 -2.17 -11.44 0.46
CA ASP A 41 -3.55 -11.22 0.01
C ASP A 41 -4.07 -9.79 0.30
N LEU A 42 -3.17 -8.80 0.31
CA LEU A 42 -3.50 -7.38 0.55
C LEU A 42 -3.63 -6.58 -0.74
N ASP A 43 -3.12 -7.09 -1.86
CA ASP A 43 -3.14 -6.44 -3.17
C ASP A 43 -4.56 -6.20 -3.73
N ILE A 44 -5.58 -6.85 -3.17
CA ILE A 44 -6.99 -6.66 -3.55
C ILE A 44 -7.43 -5.21 -3.49
N VAL A 45 -6.93 -4.41 -2.54
CA VAL A 45 -7.28 -2.98 -2.42
C VAL A 45 -6.57 -2.11 -3.43
N LEU A 46 -5.51 -2.61 -4.08
CA LEU A 46 -4.83 -1.92 -5.18
C LEU A 46 -5.50 -2.24 -6.52
N ARG A 47 -6.02 -3.46 -6.68
CA ARG A 47 -6.63 -3.95 -7.93
C ARG A 47 -8.09 -3.54 -8.09
N LYS A 48 -8.87 -3.57 -7.00
CA LYS A 48 -10.30 -3.28 -7.03
C LYS A 48 -10.59 -1.91 -6.45
N ASP A 49 -11.58 -1.25 -7.03
CA ASP A 49 -12.15 -0.05 -6.42
C ASP A 49 -12.84 -0.37 -5.10
N GLU A 50 -13.01 0.66 -4.28
CA GLU A 50 -13.67 0.58 -3.00
C GLU A 50 -15.06 -0.05 -3.12
N PHE A 51 -15.37 -1.00 -2.24
CA PHE A 51 -16.71 -1.55 -2.16
C PHE A 51 -17.70 -0.47 -1.75
N PRO A 52 -18.93 -0.47 -2.28
CA PRO A 52 -19.96 0.45 -1.84
C PRO A 52 -20.10 0.43 -0.32
N LYS A 53 -20.16 1.62 0.28
CA LYS A 53 -20.34 1.75 1.72
C LYS A 53 -21.68 1.08 2.10
N PRO A 54 -21.68 0.13 3.06
CA PRO A 54 -22.89 -0.54 3.47
C PRO A 54 -23.90 0.46 4.03
N THR A 55 -25.17 0.21 3.77
CA THR A 55 -26.29 0.94 4.37
C THR A 55 -26.90 0.12 5.51
N GLU A 56 -27.86 0.68 6.23
CA GLU A 56 -28.57 -0.07 7.28
C GLU A 56 -29.24 -1.32 6.73
N GLN A 57 -29.74 -1.25 5.49
CA GLN A 57 -30.39 -2.34 4.75
C GLN A 57 -29.42 -3.37 4.19
N SER A 58 -28.11 -3.08 4.16
CA SER A 58 -27.12 -4.05 3.68
C SER A 58 -27.10 -5.31 4.54
N SER A 59 -26.93 -6.44 3.87
CA SER A 59 -26.79 -7.75 4.51
C SER A 59 -25.57 -7.80 5.43
N ILE A 60 -25.59 -8.75 6.36
CA ILE A 60 -24.45 -9.01 7.27
C ILE A 60 -23.18 -9.30 6.46
N ASP A 61 -23.30 -10.06 5.36
CA ASP A 61 -22.18 -10.42 4.50
C ASP A 61 -21.59 -9.21 3.77
N GLU A 62 -22.40 -8.27 3.30
CA GLU A 62 -21.92 -7.03 2.67
C GLU A 62 -21.19 -6.14 3.68
N LYS A 63 -21.74 -5.99 4.89
CA LYS A 63 -21.09 -5.25 5.98
C LYS A 63 -19.76 -5.89 6.35
N ALA A 64 -19.70 -7.22 6.46
CA ALA A 64 -18.47 -7.95 6.75
C ALA A 64 -17.41 -7.80 5.64
N LYS A 65 -17.82 -7.85 4.37
CA LYS A 65 -16.92 -7.63 3.22
C LYS A 65 -16.31 -6.22 3.24
N TYR A 66 -17.12 -5.20 3.51
CA TYR A 66 -16.64 -3.82 3.59
C TYR A 66 -15.65 -3.62 4.75
N GLU A 67 -15.95 -4.15 5.94
CA GLU A 67 -15.01 -4.05 7.08
C GLU A 67 -13.70 -4.80 6.82
N LYS A 68 -13.77 -5.99 6.19
CA LYS A 68 -12.57 -6.70 5.75
C LYS A 68 -11.75 -5.86 4.77
N TRP A 69 -12.40 -5.25 3.78
CA TRP A 69 -11.74 -4.37 2.82
C TRP A 69 -11.08 -3.16 3.50
N LYS A 70 -11.78 -2.50 4.44
CA LYS A 70 -11.27 -1.35 5.19
C LYS A 70 -10.00 -1.71 5.99
N ARG A 71 -10.01 -2.88 6.64
CA ARG A 71 -8.84 -3.40 7.36
C ARG A 71 -7.66 -3.65 6.42
N VAL A 72 -7.90 -4.31 5.28
CA VAL A 72 -6.87 -4.57 4.26
C VAL A 72 -6.32 -3.26 3.69
N ASN A 73 -7.19 -2.27 3.45
CA ASN A 73 -6.80 -0.95 2.94
C ASN A 73 -5.88 -0.22 3.93
N CYS A 74 -6.22 -0.23 5.21
CA CYS A 74 -5.37 0.34 6.25
C CYS A 74 -3.99 -0.33 6.32
N LEU A 75 -3.95 -1.67 6.30
CA LEU A 75 -2.68 -2.42 6.34
C LEU A 75 -1.81 -2.15 5.11
N CYS A 76 -2.40 -2.16 3.92
CA CYS A 76 -1.71 -1.85 2.68
C CYS A 76 -1.11 -0.44 2.71
N LEU A 77 -1.88 0.55 3.16
CA LEU A 77 -1.41 1.94 3.31
C LEU A 77 -0.24 2.04 4.30
N MET A 78 -0.28 1.34 5.43
CA MET A 78 0.82 1.33 6.40
C MET A 78 2.10 0.73 5.83
N ILE A 79 2.00 -0.39 5.08
CA ILE A 79 3.15 -1.04 4.44
C ILE A 79 3.78 -0.12 3.40
N ILE A 80 2.97 0.46 2.51
CA ILE A 80 3.44 1.37 1.47
C ILE A 80 4.11 2.58 2.13
N LYS A 81 3.46 3.27 3.07
CA LYS A 81 4.05 4.40 3.81
C LYS A 81 5.35 4.03 4.52
N ARG A 82 5.43 2.84 5.12
CA ARG A 82 6.64 2.42 5.84
C ARG A 82 7.82 2.21 4.90
N SER A 83 7.56 1.73 3.68
CA SER A 83 8.57 1.48 2.65
C SER A 83 9.09 2.72 1.91
N ILE A 84 8.63 3.92 2.27
CA ILE A 84 9.00 5.18 1.62
C ILE A 84 9.82 6.04 2.58
N SER A 85 10.78 6.79 2.03
CA SER A 85 11.55 7.77 2.80
C SER A 85 10.64 8.89 3.34
N HIS A 86 10.85 9.30 4.60
CA HIS A 86 10.02 10.29 5.28
C HIS A 86 9.92 11.62 4.50
N ASN A 87 11.00 12.01 3.82
CA ASN A 87 11.07 13.24 3.02
C ASN A 87 10.09 13.21 1.84
N LEU A 88 9.80 12.03 1.30
CA LEU A 88 8.86 11.84 0.19
C LEU A 88 7.41 11.76 0.70
N ILE A 89 7.21 11.23 1.91
CA ILE A 89 5.89 11.11 2.55
C ILE A 89 5.36 12.47 2.99
N GLY A 90 6.21 13.32 3.58
CA GLY A 90 5.79 14.64 4.07
C GLY A 90 5.23 15.57 3.00
N ALA A 91 5.48 15.25 1.72
CA ALA A 91 4.96 15.97 0.57
C ALA A 91 3.64 15.39 0.00
N LEU A 92 3.06 14.37 0.65
CA LEU A 92 1.80 13.75 0.22
C LEU A 92 0.67 14.10 1.20
N PRO A 93 -0.56 14.33 0.71
CA PRO A 93 -1.70 14.59 1.58
C PRO A 93 -2.03 13.35 2.44
N GLU A 94 -2.79 13.55 3.51
CA GLU A 94 -3.31 12.44 4.31
C GLU A 94 -4.38 11.70 3.50
N ILE A 95 -3.95 10.65 2.81
CA ILE A 95 -4.82 9.82 1.98
C ILE A 95 -5.23 8.58 2.76
N GLU A 96 -6.54 8.37 2.88
CA GLU A 96 -7.13 7.20 3.56
C GLU A 96 -7.15 5.94 2.66
N LYS A 97 -7.08 6.10 1.33
CA LYS A 97 -7.19 5.01 0.36
C LYS A 97 -5.82 4.58 -0.18
N ALA A 98 -5.47 3.31 0.03
CA ALA A 98 -4.19 2.75 -0.39
C ALA A 98 -3.97 2.83 -1.90
N LYS A 99 -5.00 2.53 -2.71
CA LYS A 99 -4.94 2.62 -4.18
C LYS A 99 -4.56 4.03 -4.64
N LYS A 100 -5.31 5.03 -4.20
CA LYS A 100 -5.04 6.44 -4.54
C LYS A 100 -3.64 6.85 -4.10
N PHE A 101 -3.23 6.49 -2.88
CA PHE A 101 -1.89 6.79 -2.40
C PHE A 101 -0.79 6.15 -3.27
N PHE A 102 -1.00 4.91 -3.70
CA PHE A 102 -0.08 4.18 -4.57
C PHE A 102 -0.02 4.79 -5.98
N ASP A 103 -1.17 5.21 -6.54
CA ASP A 103 -1.26 5.86 -7.83
C ASP A 103 -0.61 7.26 -7.81
N ASP A 104 -0.84 8.05 -6.76
CA ASP A 104 -0.23 9.38 -6.59
C ASP A 104 1.31 9.29 -6.50
N ILE A 105 1.85 8.24 -5.85
CA ILE A 105 3.29 7.96 -5.85
C ILE A 105 3.76 7.58 -7.25
N ALA A 106 3.00 6.75 -7.96
CA ALA A 106 3.33 6.39 -9.32
C ALA A 106 3.38 7.63 -10.22
N GLU A 107 2.37 8.48 -10.20
CA GLU A 107 2.36 9.72 -10.98
C GLU A 107 3.56 10.63 -10.66
N LYS A 108 3.91 10.77 -9.37
CA LYS A 108 4.99 11.65 -8.93
C LYS A 108 6.39 11.15 -9.27
N TYR A 109 6.63 9.83 -9.24
CA TYR A 109 7.97 9.25 -9.36
C TYR A 109 8.18 8.36 -10.59
N GLN A 110 7.15 8.12 -11.41
CA GLN A 110 7.26 7.40 -12.70
C GLN A 110 7.79 8.30 -13.84
N VAL A 111 7.82 9.62 -13.66
CA VAL A 111 8.18 10.62 -14.70
C VAL A 111 9.69 10.92 -14.77
N ILE A 112 10.53 10.24 -13.99
CA ILE A 112 11.99 10.44 -13.99
C ILE A 112 12.70 9.25 -14.65
#